data_AF-I2K5I9-F1
#
_entry.id   AF-I2K5I9-F1
#
_cell.length_a   1.000
_cell.length_b   1.000
_cell.length_c   1.000
_cell.angle_alpha   90.00
_cell.angle_beta   90.00
_cell.angle_gamma   90.00
#
_symmetry.space_group_name_H-M   'P 1'
#
loop_
_entity.id
_entity.type
_entity.pdbx_description
1 polymer ?
#
loop_
_entity_poly.entity_id
_entity_poly.type
_entity_poly.pdbx_seq_one_letter_code
_entity_poly.pdbx_strand_id
1 'polypeptide(L)'
;MDKSLFFFIVIGIGFLYFITNFVGDIQEDEKFQNEEYKQKHQFDQYQTVDSIGREILDMTDTPATVQVQAWNNSKLKAEFLELFPDFSEMKIFVKERLRGEILQAKLIASIDSVESQYFSGKMNAEQAKRELSLLK
;
A
#
# COMPACT_ATOMS: atom_id res chain seq x y z
N MET A 1 20.76 31.40 18.26
CA MET A 1 20.31 30.35 17.33
C MET A 1 19.35 29.46 18.10
N ASP A 2 18.07 29.48 17.75
CA ASP A 2 17.02 28.81 18.52
C ASP A 2 17.20 27.29 18.51
N LYS A 3 16.91 26.64 19.64
CA LYS A 3 17.03 25.19 19.82
C LYS A 3 16.24 24.40 18.78
N SER A 4 15.20 24.99 18.19
CA SER A 4 14.39 24.38 17.12
C SER A 4 15.17 24.17 15.83
N LEU A 5 16.07 25.08 15.46
CA LEU A 5 16.83 25.01 14.20
C LEU A 5 17.89 23.90 14.25
N PHE A 6 18.40 23.59 15.43
CA PHE A 6 19.35 22.49 15.65
C PHE A 6 18.71 21.11 15.44
N PHE A 7 17.44 20.93 15.84
CA PHE A 7 16.71 19.67 15.61
C PHE A 7 16.47 19.41 14.12
N PHE A 8 16.14 20.44 13.33
CA PHE A 8 15.95 20.28 11.88
C PHE A 8 17.23 19.85 11.17
N ILE A 9 18.39 20.34 11.60
CA ILE A 9 19.68 19.96 11.01
C ILE A 9 20.05 18.51 11.38
N VAL A 10 19.83 18.10 12.63
CA VAL A 10 20.11 16.71 13.07
C VAL A 10 19.19 15.70 12.38
N ILE A 11 17.90 16.02 12.25
CA ILE A 11 16.94 15.17 11.51
C ILE A 11 17.30 15.13 10.02
N GLY A 12 17.67 16.27 9.43
CA GLY A 12 18.05 16.36 8.02
C GLY A 12 19.31 15.55 7.68
N ILE A 13 20.34 15.59 8.53
CA ILE A 13 21.57 14.82 8.33
C ILE A 13 21.32 13.33 8.53
N GLY A 14 20.50 12.93 9.52
CA GLY A 14 20.10 11.53 9.72
C GLY A 14 19.30 10.98 8.54
N PHE A 15 18.39 11.78 7.98
CA PHE A 15 17.59 11.41 6.81
C PHE A 15 18.45 11.30 5.54
N LEU A 16 19.42 12.19 5.36
CA LEU A 16 20.38 12.10 4.25
C LEU A 16 21.27 10.85 4.38
N TYR A 17 21.74 10.51 5.58
CA TYR A 17 22.54 9.29 5.81
C TYR A 17 21.71 8.01 5.59
N PHE A 18 20.41 8.03 5.90
CA PHE A 18 19.49 6.93 5.60
C PHE A 18 19.29 6.79 4.09
N ILE A 19 19.01 7.88 3.36
CA ILE A 19 18.87 7.84 1.90
C ILE A 19 20.19 7.41 1.24
N THR A 20 21.34 7.94 1.66
CA THR A 20 22.62 7.59 1.03
C THR A 20 23.13 6.20 1.40
N ASN A 21 22.81 5.62 2.57
CA ASN A 21 23.09 4.19 2.81
C ASN A 21 22.12 3.27 2.06
N PHE A 22 20.87 3.68 1.86
CA PHE A 22 19.92 2.91 1.06
C PHE A 22 20.23 2.96 -0.45
N VAL A 23 20.86 4.05 -0.92
CA VAL A 23 21.20 4.30 -2.34
C VAL A 23 22.68 4.01 -2.65
N GLY A 24 23.57 4.03 -1.65
CA GLY A 24 25.02 3.92 -1.80
C GLY A 24 25.55 2.51 -2.07
N ASP A 25 24.73 1.48 -1.86
CA ASP A 25 25.07 0.09 -2.24
C ASP A 25 24.81 -0.20 -3.73
N ILE A 26 24.62 0.86 -4.53
CA ILE A 26 24.36 0.81 -5.98
C ILE A 26 25.56 1.41 -6.73
N GLN A 27 26.70 0.71 -6.69
CA GLN A 27 27.74 0.75 -7.73
C GLN A 27 27.75 -0.64 -8.38
N GLU A 28 27.87 -0.87 -9.69
CA GLU A 28 27.90 -0.13 -10.95
C GLU A 28 27.47 -1.21 -12.03
N ASP A 29 26.94 -0.79 -13.18
CA ASP A 29 26.84 -1.58 -14.45
C ASP A 29 25.60 -2.42 -14.91
N GLU A 30 24.44 -2.50 -14.23
CA GLU A 30 23.24 -3.25 -14.76
C GLU A 30 21.95 -2.42 -14.97
N LYS A 31 22.10 -1.10 -15.16
CA LYS A 31 21.10 -0.06 -14.78
C LYS A 31 19.75 0.03 -15.53
N PHE A 32 19.44 -0.78 -16.54
CA PHE A 32 18.18 -0.60 -17.30
C PHE A 32 17.23 -1.81 -17.33
N GLN A 33 17.68 -3.02 -16.98
CA GLN A 33 16.79 -4.19 -16.95
C GLN A 33 16.23 -4.49 -15.55
N ASN A 34 16.86 -3.96 -14.50
CA ASN A 34 16.54 -4.30 -13.11
C ASN A 34 15.58 -3.33 -12.41
N GLU A 35 15.32 -2.12 -12.93
CA GLU A 35 14.50 -1.12 -12.22
C GLU A 35 13.02 -1.53 -12.16
N GLU A 36 12.43 -1.99 -13.26
CA GLU A 36 11.03 -2.46 -13.29
C GLU A 36 10.86 -3.71 -12.42
N TYR A 37 11.84 -4.63 -12.46
CA TYR A 37 11.85 -5.82 -11.61
C TYR A 37 11.94 -5.43 -10.13
N LYS A 38 12.88 -4.57 -9.76
CA LYS A 38 13.02 -4.07 -8.37
C LYS A 38 11.74 -3.38 -7.91
N GLN A 39 11.11 -2.54 -8.72
CA GLN A 39 9.85 -1.88 -8.38
C GLN A 39 8.69 -2.87 -8.20
N LYS A 40 8.63 -3.93 -9.02
CA LYS A 40 7.58 -4.95 -8.94
C LYS A 40 7.73 -5.85 -7.71
N HIS A 41 8.97 -6.11 -7.29
CA HIS A 41 9.29 -7.03 -6.21
C HIS A 41 9.62 -6.33 -4.87
N GLN A 42 9.67 -4.99 -4.81
CA GLN A 42 10.01 -4.22 -3.59
C GLN A 42 9.09 -4.51 -2.40
N PHE A 43 7.87 -5.00 -2.65
CA PHE A 43 6.86 -5.30 -1.62
C PHE A 43 6.65 -6.80 -1.41
N ASP A 44 7.40 -7.66 -2.09
CA ASP A 44 7.26 -9.12 -1.96
C ASP A 44 7.57 -9.61 -0.55
N GLN A 45 8.43 -8.90 0.18
CA GLN A 45 8.70 -9.18 1.60
C GLN A 45 7.45 -9.13 2.49
N TYR A 46 6.39 -8.44 2.04
CA TYR A 46 5.10 -8.34 2.74
C TYR A 46 4.08 -9.35 2.23
N GLN A 47 4.36 -10.04 1.11
CA GLN A 47 3.50 -11.12 0.61
C GLN A 47 3.82 -12.40 1.37
N THR A 48 2.86 -12.89 2.13
CA THR A 48 2.99 -14.13 2.89
C THR A 48 1.80 -15.05 2.60
N VAL A 49 1.70 -16.17 3.32
CA VAL A 49 0.57 -17.10 3.20
C VAL A 49 -0.07 -17.29 4.57
N ASP A 50 -1.39 -17.40 4.60
CA ASP A 50 -2.12 -17.77 5.81
C ASP A 50 -1.99 -19.28 6.11
N SER A 51 -2.58 -19.71 7.23
CA SER A 51 -2.56 -21.11 7.68
C SER A 51 -3.19 -22.12 6.73
N ILE A 52 -3.91 -21.67 5.70
CA ILE A 52 -4.52 -22.52 4.67
C ILE A 52 -3.89 -22.32 3.28
N GLY A 53 -2.73 -21.65 3.21
CA GLY A 53 -1.94 -21.48 1.99
C GLY A 53 -2.43 -20.36 1.06
N ARG A 54 -3.31 -19.49 1.56
CA ARG A 54 -3.85 -18.35 0.81
C ARG A 54 -2.90 -17.16 0.93
N GLU A 55 -2.55 -16.52 -0.18
CA GLU A 55 -1.70 -15.31 -0.21
C GLU A 55 -2.31 -14.17 0.64
N ILE A 56 -1.50 -13.53 1.49
CA ILE A 56 -1.92 -12.38 2.28
C ILE A 56 -0.87 -11.28 2.18
N LEU A 57 -1.28 -10.04 2.42
CA LEU A 57 -0.37 -8.92 2.57
C LEU A 57 -0.21 -8.63 4.06
N ASP A 58 0.92 -9.04 4.64
CA ASP A 58 1.25 -8.78 6.03
C ASP A 58 2.18 -7.58 6.16
N MET A 59 1.65 -6.50 6.72
CA MET A 59 2.36 -5.25 6.96
C MET A 59 2.18 -4.76 8.39
N THR A 60 2.08 -5.72 9.30
CA THR A 60 2.14 -5.45 10.73
C THR A 60 3.41 -4.63 11.04
N ASP A 61 3.27 -3.62 11.91
CA ASP A 61 4.34 -2.70 12.31
C ASP A 61 5.01 -1.86 11.21
N THR A 62 4.45 -1.84 10.00
CA THR A 62 4.99 -1.08 8.86
C THR A 62 4.38 0.33 8.79
N PRO A 63 5.12 1.39 8.41
CA PRO A 63 4.58 2.73 8.27
C PRO A 63 3.39 2.81 7.29
N ALA A 64 2.39 3.64 7.61
CA ALA A 64 1.16 3.78 6.81
C ALA A 64 1.41 4.08 5.32
N THR A 65 2.44 4.85 5.00
CA THR A 65 2.82 5.18 3.62
C THR A 65 3.27 3.95 2.83
N VAL A 66 4.10 3.10 3.44
CA VAL A 66 4.55 1.83 2.86
C VAL A 66 3.37 0.87 2.74
N GLN A 67 2.46 0.86 3.72
CA GLN A 67 1.25 0.04 3.64
C GLN A 67 0.38 0.36 2.41
N VAL A 68 0.13 1.64 2.17
CA VAL A 68 -0.65 2.07 0.99
C VAL A 68 0.07 1.76 -0.31
N GLN A 69 1.40 1.96 -0.36
CA GLN A 69 2.18 1.66 -1.56
C GLN A 69 2.21 0.16 -1.89
N ALA A 70 2.43 -0.69 -0.89
CA ALA A 70 2.43 -2.14 -1.07
C ALA A 70 1.06 -2.65 -1.52
N TRP A 71 -0.03 -2.14 -0.95
CA TRP A 71 -1.38 -2.44 -1.43
C TRP A 71 -1.58 -2.05 -2.89
N ASN A 72 -1.22 -0.81 -3.25
CA ASN A 72 -1.43 -0.28 -4.60
C ASN A 72 -0.64 -1.06 -5.67
N ASN A 73 0.45 -1.73 -5.29
CA ASN A 73 1.29 -2.57 -6.16
C ASN A 73 1.03 -4.08 -6.00
N SER A 74 0.13 -4.47 -5.08
CA SER A 74 -0.14 -5.89 -4.80
C SER A 74 -1.03 -6.52 -5.89
N LYS A 75 -0.79 -7.81 -6.16
CA LYS A 75 -1.67 -8.65 -6.98
C LYS A 75 -3.04 -8.85 -6.35
N LEU A 76 -3.12 -8.85 -5.02
CA LEU A 76 -4.37 -8.97 -4.25
C LEU A 76 -5.37 -7.86 -4.57
N LYS A 77 -4.90 -6.73 -5.11
CA LYS A 77 -5.77 -5.65 -5.56
C LYS A 77 -6.66 -6.06 -6.74
N ALA A 78 -6.16 -6.90 -7.64
CA ALA A 78 -6.95 -7.40 -8.76
C ALA A 78 -8.08 -8.31 -8.25
N GLU A 79 -7.77 -9.28 -7.39
CA GLU A 79 -8.75 -10.15 -6.73
C GLU A 79 -9.80 -9.33 -5.97
N PHE A 80 -9.37 -8.31 -5.22
CA PHE A 80 -10.26 -7.40 -4.52
C PHE A 80 -11.24 -6.68 -5.43
N LEU A 81 -10.80 -6.22 -6.61
CA LEU A 81 -11.67 -5.53 -7.57
C LEU A 81 -12.62 -6.48 -8.31
N GLU A 82 -12.30 -7.78 -8.39
CA GLU A 82 -13.19 -8.81 -8.95
C GLU A 82 -14.42 -9.05 -8.06
N LEU A 83 -14.32 -8.76 -6.76
CA LEU A 83 -15.45 -8.86 -5.82
C LEU A 83 -16.51 -7.77 -6.02
N PHE A 84 -16.20 -6.68 -6.72
CA PHE A 84 -17.18 -5.62 -6.99
C PHE A 84 -18.36 -6.15 -7.85
N PRO A 85 -19.63 -5.83 -7.51
CA PRO A 85 -20.08 -4.84 -6.54
C PRO A 85 -20.45 -5.40 -5.16
N ASP A 86 -19.97 -6.58 -4.78
CA ASP A 86 -20.22 -7.15 -3.46
C ASP A 86 -19.34 -6.48 -2.39
N PHE A 87 -19.81 -5.33 -1.88
CA PHE A 87 -19.11 -4.58 -0.85
C PHE A 87 -18.95 -5.34 0.47
N SER A 88 -19.80 -6.33 0.75
CA SER A 88 -19.67 -7.15 1.96
C SER A 88 -18.49 -8.10 1.83
N GLU A 89 -18.39 -8.79 0.68
CA GLU A 89 -17.27 -9.68 0.36
C GLU A 89 -15.95 -8.91 0.28
N MET A 90 -15.97 -7.69 -0.28
CA MET A 90 -14.80 -6.80 -0.28
C MET A 90 -14.30 -6.47 1.14
N LYS A 91 -15.20 -6.22 2.10
CA LYS A 91 -14.82 -5.98 3.50
C LYS A 91 -14.29 -7.23 4.18
N ILE A 92 -14.83 -8.41 3.85
CA ILE A 92 -14.32 -9.71 4.33
C ILE A 92 -12.90 -9.93 3.80
N PHE A 93 -12.68 -9.72 2.49
CA PHE A 93 -11.37 -9.81 1.87
C PHE A 93 -10.33 -8.95 2.59
N VAL A 94 -10.66 -7.68 2.87
CA VAL A 94 -9.76 -6.78 3.61
C VAL A 94 -9.39 -7.31 4.99
N LYS A 95 -10.36 -7.89 5.72
CA LYS A 95 -10.11 -8.45 7.05
C LYS A 95 -9.29 -9.74 7.01
N GLU A 96 -9.54 -10.60 6.02
CA GLU A 96 -8.90 -11.91 5.94
C GLU A 96 -7.53 -11.89 5.26
N ARG A 97 -7.36 -11.07 4.23
CA ARG A 97 -6.21 -11.11 3.31
C ARG A 97 -5.16 -10.04 3.63
N LEU A 98 -5.47 -9.08 4.50
CA LEU A 98 -4.53 -8.01 4.87
C LEU A 98 -4.23 -8.07 6.37
N ARG A 99 -2.99 -7.80 6.76
CA ARG A 99 -2.58 -7.53 8.16
C ARG A 99 -1.94 -6.16 8.20
N GLY A 100 -2.42 -5.32 9.11
CA GLY A 100 -2.09 -3.90 9.17
C GLY A 100 -3.36 -3.09 9.41
N GLU A 101 -3.60 -2.71 10.67
CA GLU A 101 -4.85 -2.05 11.09
C GLU A 101 -5.09 -0.73 10.34
N ILE A 102 -4.02 0.02 10.05
CA ILE A 102 -4.09 1.29 9.33
C ILE A 102 -4.58 1.08 7.90
N LEU A 103 -4.01 0.10 7.18
CA LEU A 103 -4.45 -0.24 5.82
C LEU A 103 -5.89 -0.75 5.81
N GLN A 104 -6.24 -1.65 6.72
CA GLN A 104 -7.61 -2.16 6.81
C GLN A 104 -8.62 -1.04 7.03
N ALA A 105 -8.34 -0.13 7.97
CA ALA A 105 -9.20 1.01 8.25
C ALA A 105 -9.37 1.92 7.02
N LYS A 106 -8.27 2.22 6.31
CA LYS A 106 -8.31 3.03 5.07
C LYS A 106 -9.13 2.36 3.97
N LEU A 107 -8.97 1.06 3.76
CA LEU A 107 -9.71 0.33 2.72
C LEU A 107 -11.19 0.21 3.06
N ILE A 108 -11.52 -0.12 4.31
CA ILE A 108 -12.92 -0.19 4.76
C ILE A 108 -13.60 1.18 4.58
N ALA A 109 -12.94 2.28 4.96
CA ALA A 109 -13.48 3.62 4.76
C ALA A 109 -13.68 3.97 3.28
N SER A 110 -12.77 3.53 2.41
CA SER A 110 -12.91 3.69 0.95
C SER A 110 -14.10 2.89 0.42
N ILE A 111 -14.25 1.64 0.84
CA ILE A 111 -15.40 0.78 0.50
C ILE A 111 -16.71 1.43 0.95
N ASP A 112 -16.82 1.84 2.21
CA ASP A 112 -18.05 2.45 2.76
C ASP A 112 -18.44 3.72 1.99
N SER A 113 -17.46 4.54 1.63
CA SER A 113 -17.69 5.76 0.83
C SER A 113 -18.20 5.44 -0.57
N VAL A 114 -17.57 4.48 -1.25
CA VAL A 114 -17.96 4.06 -2.61
C VAL A 114 -19.31 3.35 -2.60
N GLU A 115 -19.56 2.47 -1.64
CA GLU A 115 -20.83 1.77 -1.44
C GLU A 115 -22.00 2.78 -1.32
N SER A 116 -21.85 3.78 -0.45
CA SER A 116 -22.85 4.82 -0.25
C SER A 116 -23.11 5.63 -1.53
N GLN A 117 -22.05 6.01 -2.25
CA GLN A 117 -22.18 6.80 -3.48
C GLN A 117 -22.74 5.99 -4.65
N TYR A 118 -22.38 4.71 -4.73
CA TYR A 118 -22.86 3.79 -5.75
C TYR A 118 -24.36 3.50 -5.57
N PHE A 119 -24.78 3.13 -4.36
CA PHE A 119 -26.20 2.84 -4.08
C PHE A 119 -27.11 4.08 -4.10
N SER A 120 -26.56 5.27 -3.85
CA SER A 120 -27.31 6.52 -4.03
C SER A 120 -27.37 7.01 -5.49
N GLY A 121 -26.73 6.30 -6.42
CA GLY A 121 -26.68 6.67 -7.85
C GLY A 121 -25.79 7.88 -8.16
N LYS A 122 -25.04 8.39 -7.17
CA LYS A 122 -24.07 9.48 -7.36
C LYS A 122 -22.82 9.03 -8.11
N MET A 123 -22.54 7.73 -8.07
CA MET A 123 -21.37 7.11 -8.68
C MET A 123 -21.81 5.90 -9.50
N ASN A 124 -21.35 5.80 -10.75
CA ASN A 124 -21.58 4.62 -11.58
C ASN A 124 -20.49 3.54 -11.35
N ALA A 125 -20.68 2.35 -11.91
CA ALA A 125 -19.78 1.21 -11.71
C ALA A 125 -18.34 1.51 -12.12
N GLU A 126 -18.13 2.22 -13.22
CA GLU A 126 -16.80 2.59 -13.71
C GLU A 126 -16.10 3.58 -12.79
N GLN A 127 -16.83 4.56 -12.25
CA GLN A 127 -16.32 5.50 -11.27
C GLN A 127 -15.98 4.79 -9.95
N ALA A 128 -16.83 3.86 -9.50
CA ALA A 128 -16.62 3.07 -8.29
C ALA A 128 -15.36 2.21 -8.38
N LYS A 129 -15.20 1.45 -9.47
CA LYS A 129 -14.00 0.64 -9.69
C LYS A 129 -12.73 1.49 -9.73
N ARG A 130 -12.76 2.66 -10.37
CA ARG A 130 -11.61 3.58 -10.37
C ARG A 130 -11.26 4.08 -8.98
N GLU A 131 -12.24 4.50 -8.18
CA GLU A 131 -11.98 4.99 -6.83
C GLU A 131 -11.44 3.87 -5.91
N LEU A 132 -11.93 2.65 -6.08
CA LEU A 132 -11.44 1.46 -5.34
C LEU A 132 -10.05 0.98 -5.80
N SER A 133 -9.61 1.36 -7.01
CA SER A 133 -8.35 0.85 -7.61
C SER A 133 -7.07 1.51 -7.10
N LEU A 134 -7.19 2.67 -6.44
CA LEU A 134 -6.05 3.43 -5.96
C LEU A 134 -6.36 4.03 -4.59
N LEU A 135 -5.69 3.49 -3.57
CA LEU A 135 -5.82 3.97 -2.20
C LEU A 135 -4.96 5.22 -1.99
N LYS A 136 -5.55 6.25 -1.37
CA LYS A 136 -4.93 7.55 -1.06
C LYS A 136 -4.36 7.62 0.36
#